data_AF-A0A368BTF9-F1
#
_entry.id   AF-A0A368BTF9-F1
#
_cell.length_a   1.000
_cell.length_b   1.000
_cell.length_c   1.000
_cell.angle_alpha   90.00
_cell.angle_beta   90.00
_cell.angle_gamma   90.00
#
_symmetry.space_group_name_H-M   'P 1'
#
loop_
_entity.id
_entity.type
_entity.pdbx_description
1 polymer ?
#
loop_
_entity_poly.entity_id
_entity_poly.type
_entity_poly.pdbx_seq_one_letter_code
_entity_poly.pdbx_strand_id
1 'polypeptide(L)'
;MTKNKKIISFPDNLNIKLSGIDAMRLHDHGQAIFVYLTFEDNIEQRENSFLINRIIDKGTLDFQITDFMFNKVKGFHGPFKSKLIKESDYVKLSEKSFFKKLSTIISTERIHTPKIDGKRTKSLLEKVSLIAKKDTDFYFLEKEISAEALKFEHEWSHALTEYYEFLLINNSSNNIFSLLLAYD
;
A
#
# COMPACT_ATOMS: atom_id res chain seq x y z
N MET A 1 28.03 -38.00 3.06
CA MET A 1 28.31 -36.65 2.53
C MET A 1 27.04 -35.81 2.66
N THR A 2 26.95 -35.01 3.72
CA THR A 2 25.87 -34.03 3.92
C THR A 2 26.13 -32.84 3.00
N LYS A 3 25.25 -32.64 2.01
CA LYS A 3 25.29 -31.45 1.15
C LYS A 3 25.01 -30.23 2.03
N ASN A 4 26.06 -29.49 2.40
CA ASN A 4 25.93 -28.13 2.94
C ASN A 4 25.18 -27.29 1.91
N LYS A 5 23.87 -27.10 2.11
CA LYS A 5 23.11 -26.07 1.42
C LYS A 5 23.75 -24.74 1.85
N LYS A 6 24.48 -24.09 0.95
CA LYS A 6 24.91 -22.70 1.13
C LYS A 6 23.63 -21.87 1.28
N ILE A 7 23.28 -21.55 2.52
CA ILE A 7 22.32 -20.50 2.81
C ILE A 7 23.03 -19.22 2.40
N ILE A 8 22.69 -18.71 1.21
CA ILE A 8 23.14 -17.39 0.77
C ILE A 8 22.35 -16.42 1.66
N SER A 9 22.99 -15.91 2.70
CA SER A 9 22.42 -14.83 3.50
C SER A 9 22.29 -13.62 2.57
N PHE A 10 21.06 -13.24 2.24
CA PHE A 10 20.80 -11.98 1.56
C PHE A 10 21.32 -10.85 2.44
N PRO A 11 22.05 -9.87 1.88
CA PRO A 11 22.62 -8.82 2.70
C PRO A 11 21.47 -8.00 3.32
N ASP A 12 21.55 -7.76 4.63
CA ASP A 12 20.53 -7.07 5.44
C ASP A 12 20.41 -5.56 5.19
N ASN A 13 21.16 -5.08 4.20
CA ASN A 13 21.51 -3.70 3.97
C ASN A 13 20.58 -2.96 3.01
N LEU A 14 19.49 -3.58 2.55
CA LEU A 14 18.57 -2.91 1.63
C LEU A 14 17.88 -1.73 2.32
N ASN A 15 18.45 -0.54 2.21
CA ASN A 15 17.97 0.66 2.87
C ASN A 15 16.78 1.26 2.11
N ILE A 16 15.65 1.31 2.80
CA ILE A 16 14.41 1.88 2.28
C ILE A 16 14.25 3.25 2.91
N LYS A 17 14.16 4.28 2.07
CA LYS A 17 13.93 5.65 2.49
C LYS A 17 12.49 6.04 2.17
N LEU A 18 11.80 6.56 3.17
CA LEU A 18 10.55 7.30 2.96
C LEU A 18 10.91 8.66 2.35
N SER A 19 10.66 8.81 1.05
CA SER A 19 11.08 9.97 0.27
C SER A 19 10.00 11.03 0.15
N GLY A 20 8.73 10.67 0.40
CA GLY A 20 7.65 11.63 0.47
C GLY A 20 6.33 10.98 0.85
N ILE A 21 5.42 11.80 1.36
CA ILE A 21 4.01 11.45 1.51
C ILE A 21 3.20 12.61 0.94
N ASP A 22 2.20 12.30 0.15
CA ASP A 22 1.21 13.26 -0.33
C ASP A 22 -0.20 12.71 -0.05
N ALA A 23 -1.17 13.58 0.18
CA ALA A 23 -2.53 13.18 0.51
C ALA A 23 -3.54 14.00 -0.29
N MET A 24 -4.62 13.34 -0.71
CA MET A 24 -5.69 13.94 -1.49
C MET A 24 -7.03 13.58 -0.85
N ARG A 25 -7.77 14.59 -0.40
CA ARG A 25 -9.15 14.41 0.03
C ARG A 25 -10.01 14.05 -1.18
N LEU A 26 -10.75 12.94 -1.07
CA LEU A 26 -11.65 12.43 -2.11
C LEU A 26 -13.06 12.98 -1.91
N HIS A 27 -13.50 13.04 -0.65
CA HIS A 27 -14.71 13.70 -0.13
C HIS A 27 -14.60 13.78 1.41
N ASP A 28 -15.66 14.17 2.11
CA ASP A 28 -15.69 14.40 3.57
C ASP A 28 -15.43 13.16 4.46
N HIS A 29 -15.29 11.98 3.87
CA HIS A 29 -15.12 10.69 4.57
C HIS A 29 -14.17 9.76 3.80
N GLY A 30 -13.28 10.32 2.98
CA GLY A 30 -12.45 9.54 2.09
C GLY A 30 -11.18 10.28 1.71
N GLN A 31 -10.04 9.60 1.81
CA GLN A 31 -8.75 10.14 1.39
C GLN A 31 -7.90 9.11 0.64
N ALA A 32 -7.11 9.61 -0.30
CA ALA A 32 -6.02 8.88 -0.93
C ALA A 32 -4.69 9.37 -0.38
N ILE A 33 -3.87 8.46 0.14
CA ILE A 33 -2.52 8.74 0.64
C ILE A 33 -1.52 8.07 -0.31
N PHE A 34 -0.55 8.84 -0.78
CA PHE A 34 0.50 8.40 -1.67
C PHE A 34 1.81 8.40 -0.90
N VAL A 35 2.36 7.22 -0.65
CA VAL A 35 3.64 7.05 0.05
C VAL A 35 4.71 6.72 -0.98
N TYR A 36 5.76 7.52 -1.01
CA TYR A 36 6.86 7.42 -1.96
C TYR A 36 8.08 6.83 -1.25
N LEU A 37 8.49 5.65 -1.70
CA LEU A 37 9.65 4.93 -1.16
C LEU A 37 10.75 4.86 -2.23
N THR A 38 11.97 5.09 -1.81
CA THR A 38 13.16 4.90 -2.66
C THR A 38 14.13 3.96 -1.97
N PHE A 39 14.85 3.18 -2.75
CA PHE A 39 15.90 2.30 -2.25
C PHE A 39 17.26 2.94 -2.50
N GLU A 40 18.19 2.80 -1.57
CA GLU A 40 19.57 3.24 -1.80
C GLU A 40 20.30 2.29 -2.77
N ASP A 41 20.02 0.99 -2.65
CA ASP A 41 20.51 -0.03 -3.56
C ASP A 41 19.62 -0.13 -4.80
N ASN A 42 20.18 -0.60 -5.93
CA ASN A 42 19.41 -0.91 -7.12
C ASN A 42 18.51 -2.14 -6.90
N ILE A 43 17.20 -1.97 -7.05
CA ILE A 43 16.20 -3.04 -6.92
C ILE A 43 15.90 -3.81 -8.22
N GLU A 44 16.43 -3.39 -9.37
CA GLU A 44 16.11 -3.97 -10.68
C GLU A 44 16.37 -5.48 -10.77
N GLN A 45 17.35 -5.98 -10.02
CA GLN A 45 17.71 -7.41 -9.96
C GLN A 45 17.09 -8.15 -8.77
N ARG A 46 16.19 -7.52 -8.02
CA ARG A 46 15.57 -8.10 -6.82
C ARG A 46 14.19 -8.63 -7.17
N GLU A 47 13.82 -9.76 -6.56
CA GLU A 47 12.45 -10.23 -6.63
C GLU A 47 11.53 -9.28 -5.84
N ASN A 48 10.37 -8.96 -6.41
CA ASN A 48 9.40 -8.09 -5.75
C ASN A 48 8.92 -8.64 -4.39
N SER A 49 8.83 -9.96 -4.25
CA SER A 49 8.52 -10.63 -2.97
C SER A 49 9.53 -10.28 -1.89
N PHE A 50 10.82 -10.22 -2.23
CA PHE A 50 11.86 -9.77 -1.32
C PHE A 50 11.68 -8.30 -0.95
N LEU A 51 11.35 -7.43 -1.92
CA LEU A 51 11.13 -6.00 -1.68
C LEU A 51 9.93 -5.76 -0.75
N ILE A 52 8.80 -6.44 -0.99
CA ILE A 52 7.60 -6.35 -0.17
C ILE A 52 7.88 -6.83 1.26
N ASN A 53 8.56 -7.97 1.43
CA ASN A 53 8.97 -8.42 2.76
C ASN A 53 9.82 -7.37 3.49
N ARG A 54 10.78 -6.73 2.82
CA ARG A 54 11.59 -5.68 3.44
C ARG A 54 10.78 -4.43 3.81
N ILE A 55 9.78 -4.05 3.01
CA ILE A 55 8.85 -2.96 3.34
C ILE A 55 8.10 -3.27 4.64
N ILE A 56 7.56 -4.48 4.76
CA ILE A 56 6.81 -4.98 5.92
C ILE A 56 7.72 -5.06 7.14
N ASP A 57 8.88 -5.72 7.03
CA ASP A 57 9.82 -5.94 8.15
C ASP A 57 10.32 -4.63 8.75
N LYS A 58 10.60 -3.63 7.89
CA LYS A 58 11.02 -2.30 8.33
C LYS A 58 9.87 -1.44 8.83
N GLY A 59 8.62 -1.88 8.67
CA GLY A 59 7.44 -1.11 9.03
C GLY A 59 7.38 0.20 8.24
N THR A 60 7.84 0.22 6.98
CA THR A 60 7.96 1.48 6.21
C THR A 60 6.58 2.07 5.90
N LEU A 61 5.57 1.20 5.84
CA LEU A 61 4.16 1.56 5.66
C LEU A 61 3.35 1.49 6.96
N ASP A 62 4.04 1.41 8.11
CA ASP A 62 3.37 1.50 9.40
C ASP A 62 2.81 2.91 9.65
N PHE A 63 1.53 3.12 9.30
CA PHE A 63 0.76 4.31 9.60
C PHE A 63 -0.48 3.93 10.39
N GLN A 64 -0.74 4.68 11.46
CA GLN A 64 -2.09 4.78 12.01
C GLN A 64 -2.87 5.75 11.12
N ILE A 65 -4.03 5.32 10.60
CA ILE A 65 -4.81 6.07 9.62
C ILE A 65 -6.26 6.19 10.11
N THR A 66 -6.81 7.39 9.97
CA THR A 66 -8.25 7.68 10.00
C THR A 66 -8.65 8.24 8.63
N ASP A 67 -9.91 8.62 8.40
CA ASP A 67 -10.28 9.29 7.16
C ASP A 67 -9.66 10.69 7.04
N PHE A 68 -9.43 11.44 8.12
CA PHE A 68 -8.90 12.82 8.08
C PHE A 68 -7.41 12.96 8.43
N MET A 69 -6.79 11.96 9.06
CA MET A 69 -5.43 12.04 9.56
C MET A 69 -4.66 10.74 9.35
N PHE A 70 -3.34 10.84 9.29
CA PHE A 70 -2.45 9.70 9.39
C PHE A 70 -1.20 10.08 10.17
N ASN A 71 -0.69 9.14 10.96
CA ASN A 71 0.54 9.31 11.74
C ASN A 71 1.43 8.08 11.57
N LYS A 72 2.73 8.30 11.47
CA LYS A 72 3.71 7.20 11.44
C LYS A 72 3.79 6.58 12.82
N VAL A 73 3.30 5.34 12.97
CA VAL A 73 3.29 4.64 14.26
C VAL A 73 3.69 3.19 14.04
N LYS A 74 4.84 2.81 14.58
CA LYS A 74 5.38 1.45 14.44
C LYS A 74 4.40 0.40 14.97
N GLY A 75 4.18 -0.66 14.21
CA GLY A 75 3.29 -1.76 14.55
C GLY A 75 1.83 -1.59 14.07
N PHE A 76 1.52 -0.47 13.41
CA PHE A 76 0.21 -0.15 12.85
C PHE A 76 0.32 0.00 11.35
N HIS A 77 -0.30 -0.89 10.57
CA HIS A 77 -0.33 -0.85 9.11
C HIS A 77 -1.77 -0.55 8.66
N GLY A 78 -2.13 0.73 8.73
CA GLY A 78 -3.51 1.18 8.58
C GLY A 78 -4.40 0.60 9.68
N PRO A 79 -5.48 -0.12 9.35
CA PRO A 79 -6.35 -0.77 10.34
C PRO A 79 -5.73 -2.05 10.94
N PHE A 80 -4.63 -2.55 10.38
CA PHE A 80 -4.06 -3.84 10.76
C PHE A 80 -2.85 -3.70 11.70
N LYS A 81 -2.59 -4.71 12.54
CA LYS A 81 -1.29 -4.83 13.22
C LYS A 81 -0.23 -5.26 12.20
N SER A 82 0.89 -4.55 12.10
CA SER A 82 1.93 -4.82 11.09
C SER A 82 2.43 -6.27 11.12
N LYS A 83 2.55 -6.86 12.31
CA LYS A 83 2.97 -8.27 12.50
C LYS A 83 2.05 -9.31 11.84
N LEU A 84 0.84 -8.92 11.45
CA LEU A 84 -0.14 -9.78 10.80
C LEU A 84 -0.07 -9.68 9.28
N ILE A 85 0.55 -8.64 8.74
CA ILE A 85 0.75 -8.46 7.31
C ILE A 85 1.94 -9.31 6.87
N LYS A 86 1.77 -10.00 5.74
CA LYS A 86 2.79 -10.85 5.13
C LYS A 86 2.86 -10.53 3.64
N GLU A 87 3.99 -10.80 3.02
CA GLU A 87 4.13 -10.60 1.57
C GLU A 87 3.11 -11.41 0.76
N SER A 88 2.74 -12.60 1.22
CA SER A 88 1.71 -13.44 0.60
C SER A 88 0.32 -12.79 0.58
N ASP A 89 0.07 -11.75 1.38
CA ASP A 89 -1.18 -11.01 1.35
C ASP A 89 -1.24 -10.02 0.16
N TYR A 90 -0.11 -9.78 -0.53
CA TYR A 90 -0.03 -8.90 -1.68
C TYR A 90 -0.16 -9.68 -2.99
N VAL A 91 -1.32 -9.58 -3.62
CA VAL A 91 -1.61 -10.26 -4.89
C VAL A 91 -1.14 -9.40 -6.06
N LYS A 92 -0.36 -10.00 -6.96
CA LYS A 92 0.08 -9.34 -8.20
C LYS A 92 -1.09 -9.12 -9.14
N LEU A 93 -1.20 -7.91 -9.70
CA LEU A 93 -2.19 -7.52 -10.69
C LEU A 93 -1.53 -7.17 -12.02
N SER A 94 -2.25 -7.39 -13.12
CA SER A 94 -1.92 -6.71 -14.38
C SER A 94 -2.31 -5.23 -14.29
N GLU A 95 -1.69 -4.37 -15.10
CA GLU A 95 -2.02 -2.94 -15.18
C GLU A 95 -3.52 -2.71 -15.41
N LYS A 96 -4.11 -3.44 -16.37
CA LYS A 96 -5.54 -3.36 -16.66
C LYS A 96 -6.39 -3.74 -15.44
N SER A 97 -6.03 -4.80 -14.72
CA SER A 97 -6.74 -5.23 -13.51
C SER A 97 -6.59 -4.21 -12.38
N PHE A 98 -5.41 -3.63 -12.23
CA PHE A 98 -5.14 -2.56 -11.26
C PHE A 98 -6.04 -1.34 -11.51
N PHE A 99 -6.00 -0.75 -12.71
CA PHE A 99 -6.81 0.44 -13.01
C PHE A 99 -8.31 0.15 -12.95
N LYS A 100 -8.74 -1.05 -13.35
CA LYS A 100 -10.13 -1.48 -13.20
C LYS A 100 -10.54 -1.53 -11.73
N LYS A 101 -9.75 -2.20 -10.88
CA LYS A 101 -10.05 -2.33 -9.44
C LYS A 101 -10.05 -0.98 -8.75
N LEU A 102 -9.07 -0.12 -9.03
CA LEU A 102 -9.04 1.25 -8.54
C LEU A 102 -10.30 2.02 -8.95
N SER A 103 -10.64 1.98 -10.25
CA SER A 103 -11.83 2.66 -10.78
C SER A 103 -13.13 2.14 -10.17
N THR A 104 -13.21 0.84 -9.87
CA THR A 104 -14.34 0.25 -9.15
C THR A 104 -14.43 0.80 -7.74
N ILE A 105 -13.35 0.76 -6.95
CA ILE A 105 -13.34 1.21 -5.55
C ILE A 105 -13.79 2.68 -5.42
N ILE A 106 -13.29 3.55 -6.31
CA ILE A 106 -13.61 4.99 -6.27
C ILE A 106 -15.03 5.28 -6.77
N SER A 107 -15.61 4.41 -7.60
CA SER A 107 -16.97 4.56 -8.11
C SER A 107 -18.02 3.87 -7.24
N THR A 108 -17.60 3.05 -6.27
CA THR A 108 -18.50 2.38 -5.33
C THR A 108 -19.33 3.40 -4.56
N GLU A 109 -20.65 3.28 -4.63
CA GLU A 109 -21.55 4.05 -3.78
C GLU A 109 -21.54 3.47 -2.36
N ARG A 110 -21.33 4.35 -1.38
CA ARG A 110 -21.31 4.02 0.05
C ARG A 110 -22.48 4.70 0.73
N ILE A 111 -23.09 4.00 1.69
CA ILE A 111 -24.25 4.54 2.42
C ILE A 111 -23.75 5.71 3.28
N HIS A 112 -24.49 6.83 3.29
CA HIS A 112 -24.16 8.04 4.04
C HIS A 112 -22.81 8.71 3.69
N THR A 113 -22.15 8.28 2.62
CA THR A 113 -20.88 8.86 2.15
C THR A 113 -21.10 9.62 0.84
N PRO A 114 -20.58 10.85 0.70
CA PRO A 114 -20.65 11.58 -0.56
C PRO A 114 -19.91 10.85 -1.69
N LYS A 115 -20.41 10.96 -2.92
CA LYS A 115 -19.66 10.50 -4.10
C LYS A 115 -18.42 11.35 -4.30
N ILE A 116 -17.35 10.72 -4.78
CA ILE A 116 -16.17 11.46 -5.28
C ILE A 116 -16.60 12.23 -6.53
N ASP A 117 -16.36 13.54 -6.54
CA ASP A 117 -16.71 14.34 -7.71
C ASP A 117 -15.88 13.93 -8.94
N GLY A 118 -16.42 14.18 -10.14
CA GLY A 118 -15.77 13.76 -11.39
C GLY A 118 -14.40 14.38 -11.62
N LYS A 119 -14.17 15.60 -11.12
CA LYS A 119 -12.87 16.29 -11.24
C LYS A 119 -11.84 15.64 -10.31
N ARG A 120 -12.22 15.31 -9.08
CA ARG A 120 -11.38 14.59 -8.11
C ARG A 120 -11.06 13.18 -8.58
N THR A 121 -12.05 12.47 -9.09
CA THR A 121 -11.85 11.15 -9.71
C THR A 121 -10.81 11.23 -10.83
N LYS A 122 -10.98 12.19 -11.74
CA LYS A 122 -10.03 12.40 -12.85
C LYS A 122 -8.63 12.74 -12.34
N SER A 123 -8.49 13.68 -11.41
CA SER A 123 -7.19 14.06 -10.85
C SER A 123 -6.49 12.92 -10.11
N LEU A 124 -7.23 12.08 -9.39
CA LEU A 124 -6.69 10.89 -8.74
C LEU A 124 -6.14 9.91 -9.79
N LEU A 125 -6.93 9.57 -10.80
CA LEU A 125 -6.54 8.64 -11.85
C LEU A 125 -5.35 9.16 -12.65
N GLU A 126 -5.35 10.44 -13.04
CA GLU A 126 -4.22 11.08 -13.73
C GLU A 126 -2.93 10.99 -12.89
N LYS A 127 -3.02 11.28 -11.58
CA LYS A 127 -1.87 11.19 -10.68
C LYS A 127 -1.34 9.77 -10.58
N VAL A 128 -2.22 8.76 -10.46
CA VAL A 128 -1.82 7.35 -10.42
C VAL A 128 -1.19 6.94 -11.75
N SER A 129 -1.74 7.36 -12.89
CA SER A 129 -1.16 7.09 -14.21
C SER A 129 0.21 7.72 -14.41
N LEU A 130 0.51 8.88 -13.80
CA LEU A 130 1.85 9.47 -13.85
C LEU A 130 2.88 8.68 -13.02
N ILE A 131 2.41 7.99 -11.97
CA ILE A 131 3.25 7.16 -11.08
C ILE A 131 3.49 5.77 -11.70
N ALA A 132 2.48 5.21 -12.38
CA ALA A 132 2.55 3.97 -13.13
C ALA A 132 3.37 4.18 -14.42
N LYS A 133 4.67 3.86 -14.36
CA LYS A 133 5.58 3.94 -15.51
C LYS A 133 5.50 2.68 -16.36
N LYS A 134 6.15 2.73 -17.52
CA LYS A 134 6.45 1.51 -18.29
C LYS A 134 7.26 0.55 -17.39
N ASP A 135 6.78 -0.68 -17.28
CA ASP A 135 7.34 -1.76 -16.45
C ASP A 135 7.07 -1.66 -14.94
N THR A 136 6.02 -0.94 -14.52
CA THR A 136 5.50 -1.05 -13.15
C THR A 136 4.89 -2.43 -12.89
N ASP A 137 5.29 -3.08 -11.80
CA ASP A 137 4.56 -4.20 -11.23
C ASP A 137 3.54 -3.70 -10.20
N PHE A 138 2.30 -4.18 -10.30
CA PHE A 138 1.19 -3.76 -9.45
C PHE A 138 0.85 -4.88 -8.47
N TYR A 139 0.66 -4.52 -7.20
CA TYR A 139 0.22 -5.41 -6.14
C TYR A 139 -0.94 -4.80 -5.38
N PHE A 140 -1.82 -5.64 -4.87
CA PHE A 140 -2.95 -5.25 -4.03
C PHE A 140 -2.93 -6.05 -2.73
N LEU A 141 -3.08 -5.37 -1.60
CA LEU A 141 -3.22 -6.03 -0.31
C LEU A 141 -4.61 -6.65 -0.21
N GLU A 142 -4.69 -7.97 -0.32
CA GLU A 142 -5.94 -8.74 -0.23
C GLU A 142 -6.30 -9.03 1.23
N LYS A 143 -6.60 -7.95 1.97
CA LYS A 143 -7.12 -8.02 3.34
C LYS A 143 -8.31 -7.10 3.52
N GLU A 144 -9.27 -7.59 4.30
CA GLU A 144 -10.50 -6.87 4.65
C GLU A 144 -10.48 -6.51 6.13
N ILE A 145 -11.08 -5.37 6.46
CA ILE A 145 -11.37 -4.98 7.84
C ILE A 145 -12.45 -5.94 8.36
N SER A 146 -12.27 -6.48 9.56
CA SER A 146 -13.23 -7.40 10.16
C SER A 146 -14.38 -6.62 10.81
N ALA A 147 -15.61 -7.06 10.57
CA ALA A 147 -16.80 -6.47 11.20
C ALA A 147 -16.92 -6.77 12.70
N GLU A 148 -16.28 -7.84 13.17
CA GLU A 148 -16.16 -8.16 14.58
C GLU A 148 -14.79 -7.71 15.06
N ALA A 149 -14.70 -7.16 16.29
CA ALA A 149 -13.44 -6.86 16.96
C ALA A 149 -12.66 -8.14 17.28
N LEU A 150 -12.28 -8.88 16.25
CA LEU A 150 -11.32 -9.94 16.35
C LEU A 150 -10.00 -9.30 16.79
N LYS A 151 -9.21 -10.05 17.56
CA LYS A 151 -7.89 -9.69 18.11
C LYS A 151 -6.87 -9.11 17.09
N PHE A 152 -7.23 -9.03 15.82
CA PHE A 152 -6.43 -8.59 14.68
C PHE A 152 -6.38 -7.07 14.51
N GLU A 153 -7.37 -6.36 15.06
CA GLU A 153 -7.50 -4.92 14.93
C GLU A 153 -6.94 -4.18 16.14
N HIS A 154 -6.46 -2.97 15.91
CA HIS A 154 -6.20 -2.02 17.00
C HIS A 154 -7.48 -1.23 17.27
N GLU A 155 -7.64 -0.64 18.46
CA GLU A 155 -8.76 0.25 18.84
C GLU A 155 -9.09 1.37 17.83
N TRP A 156 -8.19 1.66 16.89
CA TRP A 156 -8.37 2.68 15.83
C TRP A 156 -8.86 2.11 14.50
N SER A 157 -9.02 0.79 14.35
CA SER A 157 -9.61 0.18 13.14
C SER A 157 -11.04 0.66 12.92
N HIS A 158 -11.78 0.93 14.00
CA HIS A 158 -13.13 1.49 13.97
C HIS A 158 -13.20 2.90 13.36
N ALA A 159 -12.06 3.56 13.14
CA ALA A 159 -12.02 4.86 12.45
C ALA A 159 -12.07 4.72 10.92
N LEU A 160 -12.11 3.48 10.40
CA LEU A 160 -12.23 3.19 8.97
C LEU A 160 -13.26 2.09 8.75
N THR A 161 -14.17 2.30 7.81
CA THR A 161 -15.06 1.25 7.30
C THR A 161 -14.44 0.50 6.13
N GLU A 162 -13.57 1.16 5.36
CA GLU A 162 -12.87 0.54 4.24
C GLU A 162 -11.41 1.01 4.16
N TYR A 163 -10.52 0.05 3.86
CA TYR A 163 -9.10 0.31 3.61
C TYR A 163 -8.64 -0.49 2.40
N TYR A 164 -7.96 0.19 1.49
CA TYR A 164 -7.36 -0.44 0.31
C TYR A 164 -5.91 0.00 0.17
N GLU A 165 -5.04 -0.93 -0.17
CA GLU A 165 -3.64 -0.66 -0.40
C GLU A 165 -3.15 -1.28 -1.70
N PHE A 166 -2.44 -0.47 -2.48
CA PHE A 166 -1.75 -0.89 -3.68
C PHE A 166 -0.26 -0.58 -3.57
N LEU A 167 0.59 -1.50 -4.00
CA LEU A 167 2.02 -1.24 -4.22
C LEU A 167 2.31 -1.21 -5.72
N LEU A 168 2.97 -0.15 -6.16
CA LEU A 168 3.46 0.04 -7.52
C LEU A 168 4.98 0.01 -7.45
N ILE A 169 5.57 -1.08 -7.94
CA ILE A 169 7.02 -1.31 -7.90
C ILE A 169 7.60 -0.96 -9.27
N ASN A 170 8.38 0.11 -9.33
CA ASN A 170 9.06 0.58 -10.52
C ASN A 170 10.54 0.20 -10.48
N ASN A 171 10.84 -1.04 -10.86
CA ASN A 171 12.19 -1.61 -10.81
C ASN A 171 13.22 -0.76 -11.58
N SER A 172 12.87 -0.28 -12.77
CA SER A 172 13.74 0.54 -13.63
C SER A 172 14.09 1.92 -13.06
N SER A 173 13.25 2.46 -12.16
CA SER A 173 13.48 3.79 -11.57
C SER A 173 13.81 3.73 -10.08
N ASN A 174 14.02 2.54 -9.54
CA ASN A 174 14.36 2.31 -8.13
C ASN A 174 13.37 2.90 -7.12
N ASN A 175 12.10 2.95 -7.49
CA ASN A 175 11.04 3.60 -6.71
C ASN A 175 9.88 2.64 -6.47
N ILE A 176 9.32 2.69 -5.26
CA ILE A 176 8.07 2.02 -4.91
C ILE A 176 7.09 3.07 -4.43
N PHE A 177 5.84 2.96 -4.88
CA PHE A 177 4.76 3.82 -4.46
C PHE A 177 3.71 2.97 -3.77
N SER A 178 3.26 3.39 -2.59
CA SER A 178 2.06 2.83 -1.97
C SER A 178 0.92 3.82 -2.11
N LEU A 179 -0.19 3.36 -2.68
CA LEU A 179 -1.45 4.08 -2.72
C LEU A 179 -2.38 3.48 -1.67
N LEU A 180 -2.70 4.26 -0.65
CA LEU A 180 -3.64 3.91 0.40
C LEU A 180 -4.95 4.65 0.14
N LEU A 181 -6.08 3.95 0.18
CA LEU A 181 -7.40 4.56 0.18
C LEU A 181 -8.05 4.24 1.52
N ALA A 182 -8.46 5.27 2.24
CA ALA A 182 -9.03 5.17 3.57
C ALA A 182 -10.40 5.85 3.58
N TYR A 183 -11.44 5.13 4.00
CA TYR A 183 -12.81 5.61 4.11
C TYR A 183 -13.36 5.32 5.51
N ASP A 184 -14.13 6.26 6.04
CA ASP A 184 -14.93 6.15 7.28
C ASP A 184 -16.42 6.07 6.92
#